data_AF-A0A3B1CE00-F1
#
_entry.id   AF-A0A3B1CE00-F1
#
_cell.length_a   1.000
_cell.length_b   1.000
_cell.length_c   1.000
_cell.angle_alpha   90.00
_cell.angle_beta   90.00
_cell.angle_gamma   90.00
#
_symmetry.space_group_name_H-M   'P 1'
#
loop_
_entity.id
_entity.type
_entity.pdbx_description
1 polymer ?
#
loop_
_entity_poly.entity_id
_entity_poly.type
_entity_poly.pdbx_seq_one_letter_code
_entity_poly.pdbx_strand_id
1 'polypeptide(L)' 'MEVRYSPDENGFKRMTTNELREKFIIKLFEKDKIPMVYSDIDRSITASAVPVKKQLELKASKKEMAANYFAERREI' A
#
# COMPACT_ATOMS: atom_id res chain seq x y z
N MET A 1 -1.74 6.31 3.72
CA MET A 1 -1.26 5.03 3.19
C MET A 1 -1.61 3.97 4.21
N GLU A 2 -2.22 2.87 3.79
CA GLU A 2 -2.47 1.73 4.69
C GLU A 2 -1.15 0.98 4.87
N VAL A 3 -0.74 0.73 6.11
CA VAL A 3 0.49 -0.03 6.40
C VAL A 3 0.10 -1.45 6.78
N ARG A 4 0.68 -2.43 6.10
CA ARG A 4 0.48 -3.84 6.37
C ARG A 4 1.78 -4.48 6.84
N TYR A 5 1.64 -5.21 7.93
CA TYR A 5 2.71 -6.00 8.52
C TYR A 5 2.49 -7.47 8.19
N SER A 6 3.53 -8.12 7.68
CA SER A 6 3.53 -9.55 7.44
C SER A 6 3.41 -10.30 8.78
N PRO A 7 2.55 -11.32 8.87
CA PRO A 7 2.63 -12.24 9.98
C PRO A 7 3.91 -13.07 9.93
N ASP A 8 4.33 -13.58 11.08
CA ASP A 8 5.31 -14.65 11.15
C ASP A 8 4.70 -15.98 10.66
N GLU A 9 5.56 -16.98 10.43
CA GLU A 9 5.16 -18.30 9.93
C GLU A 9 4.10 -18.99 10.81
N ASN A 10 4.23 -18.88 12.13
CA ASN A 10 3.32 -19.53 13.07
C ASN A 10 2.00 -18.75 13.20
N GLY A 11 2.07 -17.42 13.11
CA GLY A 11 0.89 -16.55 13.03
C GLY A 11 0.07 -16.83 11.77
N PHE A 12 0.73 -16.93 10.61
CA PHE A 12 0.09 -17.18 9.32
C PHE A 12 -0.70 -18.50 9.29
N LYS A 13 -0.11 -19.59 9.78
CA LYS A 13 -0.75 -20.93 9.81
C LYS A 13 -2.08 -20.98 10.58
N ARG A 14 -2.31 -20.04 11.50
CA ARG A 14 -3.50 -20.01 12.37
C ARG A 14 -4.58 -19.03 11.91
N MET A 15 -4.33 -18.26 10.85
CA MET A 15 -5.26 -17.26 10.38
C MET A 15 -6.53 -17.90 9.81
N THR A 16 -7.66 -17.34 10.19
CA THR A 16 -8.95 -17.60 9.56
C THR A 16 -8.98 -17.04 8.14
N THR A 17 -9.98 -17.47 7.37
CA THR A 17 -10.20 -16.98 5.99
C THR A 17 -10.39 -15.45 5.93
N ASN A 18 -11.04 -14.86 6.94
CA ASN A 18 -11.26 -13.42 6.99
C ASN A 18 -9.97 -12.66 7.29
N GLU A 19 -9.19 -13.13 8.28
CA GLU A 19 -7.90 -12.54 8.62
C GLU A 19 -6.92 -12.61 7.45
N LEU A 20 -6.88 -13.72 6.72
CA LEU A 20 -6.09 -13.84 5.49
C LEU A 20 -6.48 -12.79 4.44
N ARG A 21 -7.79 -12.57 4.24
CA ARG A 21 -8.27 -11.58 3.27
C ARG A 21 -7.92 -10.16 3.70
N GLU A 22 -8.13 -9.84 4.97
CA GLU A 22 -7.78 -8.52 5.52
C GLU A 22 -6.28 -8.24 5.43
N LYS A 23 -5.44 -9.25 5.68
CA LYS A 23 -3.98 -9.10 5.65
C LYS A 23 -3.40 -9.06 4.24
N PHE A 24 -3.86 -9.89 3.31
CA PHE A 24 -3.16 -10.08 2.03
C PHE A 24 -3.91 -9.51 0.81
N ILE A 25 -5.23 -9.38 0.86
CA ILE A 25 -5.98 -8.83 -0.28
C ILE A 25 -6.05 -7.31 -0.16
N ILE A 26 -5.57 -6.63 -1.19
CA ILE A 26 -5.68 -5.18 -1.34
C ILE A 26 -6.71 -4.84 -2.42
N LYS A 27 -7.46 -3.76 -2.22
CA LYS A 27 -8.39 -3.24 -3.22
C LYS A 27 -7.71 -2.12 -3.99
N LEU A 28 -7.76 -2.22 -5.32
CA LEU A 28 -7.12 -1.28 -6.24
C LEU A 28 -8.16 -0.78 -7.25
N PHE A 29 -7.74 0.19 -8.06
CA PHE A 29 -8.49 0.77 -9.19
C PHE A 29 -9.75 1.55 -8.79
N GLU A 30 -9.71 2.25 -7.67
CA GLU A 30 -10.76 3.21 -7.32
C GLU A 30 -10.66 4.47 -8.20
N LYS A 31 -11.77 4.84 -8.85
CA LYS A 31 -11.84 6.04 -9.69
C LYS A 31 -11.48 7.29 -8.88
N ASP A 32 -10.67 8.17 -9.47
CA ASP A 32 -10.29 9.48 -8.93
C ASP A 32 -9.62 9.41 -7.53
N LYS A 33 -8.99 8.28 -7.22
CA LYS A 33 -8.24 8.02 -5.99
C LYS A 33 -6.94 7.28 -6.29
N ILE A 34 -6.02 7.35 -5.34
CA ILE A 34 -4.80 6.55 -5.33
C ILE A 34 -4.80 5.71 -4.04
N PRO A 35 -5.47 4.54 -4.01
CA PRO A 35 -5.26 3.59 -2.92
C PRO A 35 -3.80 3.18 -2.90
N MET A 36 -3.16 3.25 -1.73
CA MET A 36 -1.76 2.88 -1.53
C MET A 36 -1.62 2.03 -0.28
N VAL A 37 -0.94 0.91 -0.43
CA VAL A 37 -0.62 -0.01 0.65
C VAL A 37 0.90 -0.13 0.74
N TYR A 38 1.44 0.16 1.92
CA TYR A 38 2.84 -0.09 2.27
C TYR A 38 2.94 -1.46 2.90
N SER A 39 3.78 -2.34 2.35
CA SER A 39 4.14 -3.61 2.95
C SER A 39 5.45 -3.45 3.72
N ASP A 40 5.53 -3.99 4.93
CA ASP A 40 6.81 -4.11 5.63
C ASP A 40 7.79 -5.07 4.94
N ILE A 41 7.28 -6.02 4.13
CA ILE A 41 8.08 -6.86 3.24
C ILE A 41 8.71 -5.98 2.16
N ASP A 42 10.04 -5.87 2.23
CA ASP A 42 10.89 -5.05 1.37
C ASP A 42 10.48 -3.58 1.27
N ARG A 43 9.62 -3.11 2.18
CA ARG A 43 9.12 -1.72 2.21
C ARG A 43 8.45 -1.31 0.89
N SER A 44 7.91 -2.28 0.17
CA SER A 44 7.26 -2.07 -1.13
C SER A 44 5.95 -1.29 -0.96
N ILE A 45 5.62 -0.47 -1.94
CA ILE A 45 4.35 0.27 -1.98
C ILE A 45 3.59 -0.20 -3.20
N THR A 46 2.43 -0.82 -3.00
CA THR A 46 1.54 -1.21 -4.08
C THR A 46 0.36 -0.24 -4.13
N ALA A 47 0.13 0.32 -5.31
CA ALA A 47 -0.88 1.35 -5.52
C ALA A 47 -1.46 1.27 -6.95
N SER A 48 -2.53 2.02 -7.18
CA SER A 48 -3.12 2.20 -8.50
C SER A 48 -3.61 3.64 -8.66
N ALA A 49 -3.52 4.22 -9.85
CA ALA A 49 -4.11 5.51 -10.16
C ALA A 49 -5.07 5.36 -11.35
N VAL A 50 -6.34 5.71 -11.15
CA VAL A 50 -7.38 5.67 -12.20
C VAL A 50 -8.05 7.04 -12.29
N PRO A 51 -7.40 8.03 -12.94
CA PRO A 51 -8.00 9.35 -13.12
C PRO A 51 -9.17 9.28 -14.10
N VAL A 52 -10.31 9.87 -13.73
CA VAL A 52 -11.51 9.93 -14.59
C VAL A 52 -12.01 11.37 -14.73
N LYS A 53 -12.17 12.08 -13.60
CA LYS A 53 -12.68 13.44 -13.56
C LYS A 53 -11.65 14.46 -13.11
N LYS A 54 -10.57 14.03 -12.45
CA LYS A 54 -9.53 14.92 -11.94
C LYS A 54 -8.15 14.33 -12.10
N GLN A 55 -7.16 15.22 -12.17
CA GLN A 55 -5.76 14.84 -12.05
C GLN A 55 -5.48 14.29 -10.65
N LEU A 56 -4.68 13.23 -10.58
CA LEU A 56 -4.25 12.63 -9.33
C LEU A 56 -2.76 12.89 -9.13
N GLU A 57 -2.42 13.38 -7.94
CA GLU A 57 -1.05 13.71 -7.57
C GLU A 57 -0.49 12.63 -6.64
N LEU A 58 0.70 12.13 -6.98
CA LEU A 58 1.40 11.12 -6.20
C LEU A 58 2.21 11.80 -5.07
N LYS A 59 1.61 11.88 -3.89
CA LYS A 59 2.21 12.57 -2.73
C LYS A 59 3.12 11.66 -1.92
N ALA A 60 4.28 12.17 -1.53
CA ALA A 60 5.11 11.52 -0.53
C ALA A 60 4.50 11.64 0.87
N SER A 61 4.76 10.65 1.71
CA SER A 61 4.52 10.78 3.15
C SER A 61 5.81 10.95 3.92
N LYS A 62 5.93 12.02 4.71
CA LYS A 62 7.06 12.19 5.64
C LYS A 62 7.11 11.10 6.70
N LYS A 63 5.96 10.57 7.13
CA LYS A 63 5.87 9.57 8.19
C LYS A 63 6.31 8.18 7.71
N GLU A 64 5.77 7.73 6.57
CA GLU A 64 6.06 6.38 6.06
C GLU A 64 7.28 6.33 5.13
N MET A 65 7.62 7.42 4.44
CA MET A 65 8.68 7.45 3.41
C MET A 65 9.87 8.34 3.77
N ALA A 66 9.73 9.27 4.73
CA ALA A 66 10.74 10.26 5.10
C ALA A 66 11.32 11.02 3.88
N ALA A 67 10.47 11.31 2.90
CA ALA A 67 10.83 11.91 1.62
C ALA A 67 10.00 13.17 1.32
N ASN A 68 10.57 14.08 0.54
CA ASN A 68 9.96 15.33 0.08
C ASN A 68 9.05 15.11 -1.14
N TYR A 69 9.39 14.16 -2.01
CA TYR A 69 8.58 13.72 -3.16
C TYR A 69 8.67 12.21 -3.32
N PHE A 70 7.69 11.61 -4.01
CA PHE A 70 7.43 10.17 -3.87
C PHE A 70 8.62 9.29 -4.30
N ALA A 71 9.25 9.64 -5.42
CA ALA A 71 10.36 8.91 -6.02
C ALA A 71 11.75 9.41 -5.59
N GLU A 72 11.87 10.19 -4.50
CA GLU A 72 13.18 10.76 -4.08
C GLU A 72 14.25 9.69 -3.83
N ARG A 73 13.82 8.52 -3.35
CA ARG A 73 14.69 7.37 -3.03
C ARG A 73 14.03 6.04 -3.44
N ARG A 74 13.15 6.09 -4.44
CA ARG A 74 12.34 4.95 -4.91
C ARG A 74 12.18 5.01 -6.42
N GLU A 75 12.15 3.85 -7.04
CA GLU A 75 11.67 3.66 -8.39
C GLU A 75 10.19 3.26 -8.39
N ILE A 76 9.48 3.53 -9.48
CA ILE A 76 8.05 3.24 -9.69
C ILE A 76 7.85 2.77 -11.12
#